data_AF-A0A2M7GA84-F1
#
_entry.id   AF-A0A2M7GA84-F1
#
_cell.length_a   1.000
_cell.length_b   1.000
_cell.length_c   1.000
_cell.angle_alpha   90.00
_cell.angle_beta   90.00
_cell.angle_gamma   90.00
#
_symmetry.space_group_name_H-M   'P 1'
#
loop_
_entity.id
_entity.type
_entity.pdbx_description
1 polymer ?
#
loop_
_entity_poly.entity_id
_entity_poly.type
_entity_poly.pdbx_seq_one_letter_code
_entity_poly.pdbx_strand_id
1 'polypeptide(L)'
;MSVYRFRYLRTMYDKIVGIAVEKPSGELMMQVGRQLIEFDQGAPKLEMLHLYVEKIADKPAFKALQIYDVSKIYTTKTFTTCQQLMDEGRNFLV
;
A
#
# COMPACT_ATOMS: atom_id res chain seq x y z
N MET A 1 -19.51 9.00 -7.61
CA MET A 1 -18.66 7.82 -7.37
C MET A 1 -17.45 8.26 -6.58
N SER A 2 -17.20 7.63 -5.45
CA SER A 2 -16.09 7.98 -4.56
C SER A 2 -14.76 7.47 -5.15
N VAL A 3 -13.72 8.31 -5.11
CA VAL A 3 -12.40 8.00 -5.68
C VAL A 3 -11.49 7.50 -4.56
N TYR A 4 -10.95 6.30 -4.73
CA TYR A 4 -9.93 5.72 -3.86
C TYR A 4 -8.57 6.12 -4.38
N ARG A 5 -7.65 6.40 -3.47
CA ARG A 5 -6.25 6.68 -3.80
C ARG A 5 -5.41 5.54 -3.26
N PHE A 6 -4.44 5.06 -4.02
CA PHE A 6 -3.63 3.95 -3.57
C PHE A 6 -2.19 4.06 -4.05
N ARG A 7 -1.31 3.33 -3.37
CA ARG A 7 0.13 3.29 -3.63
C ARG A 7 0.62 1.86 -3.44
N TYR A 8 1.44 1.37 -4.36
CA TYR A 8 2.05 0.05 -4.23
C TYR A 8 3.26 0.09 -3.29
N LEU A 9 3.39 -0.91 -2.43
CA LEU A 9 4.60 -1.14 -1.66
C LEU A 9 5.44 -2.14 -2.43
N ARG A 10 6.68 -1.77 -2.74
CA ARG A 10 7.57 -2.58 -3.56
C ARG A 10 8.78 -3.04 -2.76
N THR A 11 9.51 -4.00 -3.28
CA THR A 11 10.85 -4.32 -2.80
C THR A 11 11.89 -3.49 -3.56
N MET A 12 13.15 -3.55 -3.13
CA MET A 12 14.29 -3.02 -3.88
C MET A 12 14.42 -3.63 -5.30
N TYR A 13 13.85 -4.81 -5.54
CA TYR A 13 13.79 -5.48 -6.85
C TYR A 13 12.51 -5.19 -7.64
N ASP A 14 11.83 -4.09 -7.32
CA ASP A 14 10.59 -3.61 -7.95
C ASP A 14 9.37 -4.56 -7.88
N LYS A 15 9.44 -5.63 -7.08
CA LYS A 15 8.31 -6.54 -6.86
C LYS A 15 7.27 -5.92 -5.93
N ILE A 16 5.98 -5.98 -6.31
CA ILE A 16 4.87 -5.57 -5.45
C ILE A 16 4.71 -6.57 -4.30
N VAL A 17 4.90 -6.06 -3.07
CA VAL A 17 4.76 -6.81 -1.81
C VAL A 17 3.63 -6.29 -0.95
N GLY A 18 3.04 -5.16 -1.30
CA GLY A 18 1.89 -4.62 -0.60
C GLY A 18 1.22 -3.47 -1.34
N ILE A 19 0.21 -2.91 -0.70
CA ILE A 19 -0.52 -1.75 -1.18
C ILE A 19 -1.05 -0.95 0.00
N ALA A 20 -1.01 0.36 -0.09
CA ALA A 20 -1.73 1.26 0.79
C ALA A 20 -2.87 1.91 0.02
N VAL A 21 -4.05 1.99 0.63
CA VAL A 21 -5.29 2.52 0.05
C VAL A 21 -5.87 3.55 1.02
N GLU A 22 -5.99 4.78 0.55
CA GLU A 22 -6.75 5.83 1.22
C GLU A 22 -8.19 5.80 0.69
N LYS A 23 -9.13 5.55 1.60
CA LYS A 23 -10.55 5.61 1.32
C LYS A 23 -10.99 7.06 1.10
N PRO A 24 -12.13 7.28 0.41
CA PRO A 24 -12.75 8.60 0.30
C PRO A 24 -13.07 9.26 1.65
N SER A 25 -13.26 8.47 2.71
CA SER A 25 -13.46 8.93 4.09
C SER A 25 -12.20 9.47 4.76
N GLY A 26 -11.02 9.30 4.14
CA GLY A 26 -9.71 9.64 4.72
C GLY A 26 -9.08 8.52 5.55
N GLU A 27 -9.77 7.39 5.72
CA GLU A 27 -9.21 6.21 6.38
C GLU A 27 -8.14 5.56 5.51
N LEU A 28 -7.04 5.15 6.13
CA LEU A 28 -5.96 4.47 5.44
C LEU A 28 -5.95 2.98 5.79
N MET A 29 -5.88 2.14 4.77
CA MET A 29 -5.69 0.70 4.89
C MET A 29 -4.41 0.32 4.17
N MET A 30 -3.69 -0.66 4.68
CA MET A 30 -2.51 -1.16 4.00
C MET A 30 -2.44 -2.67 4.11
N GLN A 31 -2.18 -3.34 3.00
CA GLN A 31 -1.89 -4.76 3.00
C GLN A 31 -0.42 -4.96 2.66
N VAL A 32 0.28 -5.75 3.46
CA VAL A 32 1.67 -6.16 3.22
C VAL A 32 1.74 -7.68 3.28
N GLY A 33 2.08 -8.30 2.15
CA GLY A 33 1.93 -9.73 1.97
C GLY A 33 0.49 -10.16 2.20
N ARG A 34 0.26 -10.98 3.24
CA ARG A 34 -1.07 -11.46 3.66
C ARG A 34 -1.64 -10.69 4.85
N GLN A 35 -0.90 -9.76 5.43
CA GLN A 35 -1.32 -9.04 6.63
C GLN A 35 -1.99 -7.73 6.23
N LEU A 36 -3.23 -7.55 6.68
CA LEU A 36 -3.93 -6.28 6.62
C LEU A 36 -3.57 -5.45 7.86
N ILE A 37 -3.21 -4.20 7.63
CA ILE A 37 -2.87 -3.19 8.62
C ILE A 37 -3.88 -2.07 8.42
N GLU A 38 -4.79 -1.96 9.38
CA GLU A 38 -5.71 -0.83 9.46
C GLU A 38 -5.05 0.25 10.32
N PHE A 39 -5.17 1.51 9.89
CA PHE A 39 -4.66 2.64 10.65
C PHE A 39 -5.82 3.35 11.32
N ASP A 40 -5.62 3.76 12.57
CA ASP A 40 -6.58 4.57 13.32
C ASP A 40 -6.72 5.98 12.69
N GLN A 41 -7.70 6.77 13.13
CA GLN A 41 -7.99 8.11 12.59
C GLN A 41 -6.83 9.13 12.67
N GLY A 42 -5.74 8.82 13.38
CA GLY A 42 -4.47 9.57 13.37
C GLY A 42 -3.48 9.13 12.28
N ALA A 43 -3.90 8.28 11.35
CA ALA A 43 -3.06 7.73 10.30
C ALA A 43 -2.36 8.82 9.47
N PRO A 44 -1.12 8.58 9.03
CA PRO A 44 -0.50 9.42 8.01
C PRO A 44 -1.30 9.33 6.71
N LYS A 45 -1.44 10.47 6.02
CA LYS A 45 -2.01 10.45 4.66
C LYS A 45 -1.14 9.65 3.72
N LEU A 46 -1.73 9.18 2.62
CA LEU A 46 -1.05 8.35 1.61
C LEU A 46 0.23 9.01 1.07
N GLU A 47 0.30 10.34 1.02
CA GLU A 47 1.49 11.10 0.62
C GLU A 47 2.66 10.93 1.59
N MET A 48 2.38 10.82 2.88
CA MET A 48 3.37 10.72 3.95
C MET A 48 3.73 9.27 4.27
N LEU A 49 3.13 8.30 3.58
CA LEU A 49 3.32 6.88 3.86
C LEU A 49 4.80 6.47 3.79
N HIS A 50 5.56 7.06 2.87
CA HIS A 50 7.00 6.81 2.72
C HIS A 50 7.79 6.99 4.03
N LEU A 51 7.39 7.94 4.89
CA LEU A 51 8.02 8.18 6.20
C LEU A 51 7.78 7.05 7.21
N TYR A 52 6.79 6.20 6.96
CA TYR A 52 6.38 5.11 7.84
C TYR A 52 6.73 3.74 7.26
N VAL A 53 6.93 3.62 5.95
CA VAL A 53 7.27 2.35 5.30
C VAL A 53 8.55 1.77 5.86
N GLU A 54 9.57 2.58 6.16
CA GLU A 54 10.79 2.10 6.82
C GLU A 54 10.49 1.47 8.18
N LYS A 55 9.67 2.13 9.02
CA LYS A 55 9.26 1.59 10.33
C LYS A 55 8.44 0.30 10.21
N ILE A 56 7.64 0.18 9.16
CA ILE A 56 6.89 -1.04 8.86
C ILE A 56 7.85 -2.14 8.41
N ALA A 57 8.79 -1.84 7.51
CA ALA A 57 9.80 -2.76 7.02
C ALA A 57 10.69 -3.29 8.16
N ASP A 58 10.95 -2.48 9.18
CA ASP A 58 11.75 -2.88 10.34
C ASP A 58 11.02 -3.86 11.29
N LYS A 59 9.69 -3.99 11.20
CA LYS A 59 8.97 -4.96 12.03
C LYS A 59 9.41 -6.38 11.68
N PRO A 60 9.63 -7.28 12.66
CA PRO A 60 10.10 -8.65 12.40
C PRO A 60 9.26 -9.42 11.38
N ALA A 61 7.94 -9.18 11.35
CA ALA A 61 7.01 -9.80 10.40
C ALA A 61 7.23 -9.39 8.94
N PHE A 62 7.82 -8.22 8.68
CA PHE A 62 7.99 -7.63 7.35
C PHE A 62 9.46 -7.46 6.93
N LYS A 63 10.40 -7.67 7.86
CA LYS A 63 11.83 -7.54 7.63
C LYS A 63 12.35 -8.38 6.46
N ALA A 64 11.77 -9.57 6.27
CA ALA A 64 12.12 -10.45 5.15
C ALA A 64 11.64 -9.92 3.78
N LEU A 65 10.66 -9.02 3.76
CA LEU A 65 10.09 -8.49 2.51
C LEU A 65 10.93 -7.37 1.89
N GLN A 66 11.87 -6.78 2.66
CA GLN A 66 12.74 -5.69 2.18
C GLN A 66 11.94 -4.57 1.49
N ILE A 67 10.88 -4.11 2.16
CA ILE A 67 9.95 -3.14 1.59
C ILE A 67 10.67 -1.81 1.39
N TYR A 68 10.45 -1.23 0.22
CA TYR A 68 10.98 0.04 -0.22
C TYR A 68 9.86 0.85 -0.88
N ASP A 69 9.66 2.09 -0.44
CA ASP A 69 8.60 2.95 -0.98
C ASP A 69 9.14 3.90 -2.06
N VAL A 70 8.81 3.60 -3.31
CA VAL A 70 9.11 4.46 -4.47
C VAL A 70 7.91 4.70 -5.37
N SER A 71 6.73 4.19 -5.02
CA SER A 71 5.66 4.14 -6.00
C SER A 71 4.80 5.41 -5.99
N LYS A 72 4.30 5.74 -7.19
CA LYS A 72 3.40 6.86 -7.41
C LYS A 72 2.05 6.60 -6.72
N ILE A 73 1.32 7.67 -6.45
CA ILE A 73 -0.09 7.56 -6.03
C ILE A 73 -0.95 7.40 -7.27
N TYR A 74 -1.78 6.38 -7.27
CA TYR A 74 -2.77 6.06 -8.29
C TYR A 74 -4.17 6.34 -7.75
N THR A 75 -5.15 6.37 -8.64
CA THR A 75 -6.56 6.53 -8.27
C THR A 75 -7.42 5.47 -8.94
N THR A 76 -8.46 5.02 -8.27
CA THR A 76 -9.44 4.08 -8.84
C THR A 76 -10.84 4.41 -8.34
N LYS A 77 -11.85 4.05 -9.14
CA LYS A 77 -13.27 4.14 -8.79
C LYS A 77 -13.88 2.76 -8.50
N THR A 78 -13.13 1.68 -8.72
CA THR A 78 -13.60 0.28 -8.71
C THR A 78 -12.90 -0.56 -7.64
N PHE A 79 -12.50 0.05 -6.52
CA PHE A 79 -11.85 -0.65 -5.42
C PHE A 79 -12.79 -1.67 -4.77
N THR A 80 -12.41 -2.96 -4.81
CA THR A 80 -13.09 -4.01 -4.03
C THR A 80 -12.23 -4.48 -2.86
N THR A 81 -10.96 -4.84 -3.11
CA THR A 81 -10.04 -5.32 -2.07
C THR A 81 -8.59 -4.91 -2.36
N CYS A 82 -7.76 -4.89 -1.32
CA CYS A 82 -6.32 -4.66 -1.47
C CYS A 82 -5.64 -5.76 -2.31
N GLN A 83 -6.08 -7.01 -2.15
CA GLN A 83 -5.58 -8.15 -2.94
C GLN A 83 -5.85 -7.97 -4.44
N GLN A 84 -7.07 -7.56 -4.82
CA GLN A 84 -7.41 -7.28 -6.22
C GLN A 84 -6.44 -6.27 -6.84
N LEU A 85 -6.22 -5.13 -6.17
CA LEU A 85 -5.30 -4.11 -6.68
C LEU A 85 -3.85 -4.62 -6.76
N MET A 86 -3.40 -5.44 -5.80
CA MET A 86 -2.07 -6.06 -5.86
C MET A 86 -1.94 -7.01 -7.07
N ASP A 87 -2.97 -7.78 -7.37
CA ASP A 87 -3.00 -8.69 -8.52
C ASP A 87 -3.05 -7.92 -9.85
N GLU A 88 -3.83 -6.83 -9.92
CA GLU A 88 -3.83 -5.91 -11.05
C GLU A 88 -2.45 -5.29 -11.28
N GLY A 89 -1.81 -4.78 -10.21
CA GLY A 89 -0.49 -4.17 -10.28
C GLY A 89 0.60 -5.12 -10.79
N ARG A 90 0.47 -6.43 -10.53
CA ARG A 90 1.37 -7.46 -11.09
C ARG A 90 1.20 -7.62 -12.60
N ASN A 91 -0.01 -7.44 -13.12
CA ASN A 91 -0.30 -7.55 -14.55
C ASN A 91 0.10 -6.29 -15.34
N PHE A 92 0.22 -5.14 -14.68
CA PHE A 92 0.69 -3.88 -15.30
C PHE A 92 2.22 -3.79 -15.48
N LEU A 93 2.97 -4.73 -14.88
CA LEU A 93 4.43 -4.77 -14.94
C LEU A 93 4.89 -5.89 -15.89
N VAL A 94 4.81 -5.62 -17.20
CA VAL A 94 5.55 -6.33 -18.26
C VAL A 94 6.72 -5.46 -18.67
#